data_AF-A0AA96XN61-F1
#
_entry.id   AF-A0AA96XN61-F1
#
_cell.length_a   1.000
_cell.length_b   1.000
_cell.length_c   1.000
_cell.angle_alpha   90.00
_cell.angle_beta   90.00
_cell.angle_gamma   90.00
#
_symmetry.space_group_name_H-M   'P 1'
#
loop_
_entity.id
_entity.type
_entity.pdbx_description
1 polymer ?
#
loop_
_entity_poly.entity_id
_entity_poly.type
_entity_poly.pdbx_seq_one_letter_code
_entity_poly.pdbx_strand_id
1 'polypeptide(L)'
;MGNPQAMRDVYARCGGRCFAIALRLLPTHADAEEVLQETFLEVWRRAREFNPERGGLEAWVTTIVRTRAIDRLRAQGTAARVVEGAVQQEPPVSAAPAAPDEAVSQGRHVLA
;
A
#
# COMPACT_ATOMS: atom_id res chain seq x y z
N MET A 1 -23.95 10.33 -18.37
CA MET A 1 -22.60 9.72 -18.27
C MET A 1 -21.62 10.55 -19.09
N GLY A 2 -20.35 10.62 -18.71
CA GLY A 2 -19.35 11.51 -19.32
C GLY A 2 -19.09 11.19 -20.79
N ASN A 3 -18.65 12.20 -21.56
CA ASN A 3 -18.29 12.03 -22.97
C ASN A 3 -16.89 11.37 -23.08
N PRO A 4 -16.77 10.17 -23.69
CA PRO A 4 -15.49 9.48 -23.81
C PRO A 4 -14.45 10.26 -24.64
N GLN A 5 -14.88 11.10 -25.59
CA GLN A 5 -13.98 11.98 -26.34
C GLN A 5 -13.36 13.04 -25.43
N ALA A 6 -14.19 13.69 -24.59
CA ALA A 6 -13.70 14.70 -23.66
C ALA A 6 -12.66 14.10 -22.69
N MET A 7 -12.83 12.85 -22.25
CA MET A 7 -11.83 12.19 -21.41
C MET A 7 -10.52 11.90 -22.17
N ARG A 8 -10.59 11.51 -23.45
CA ARG A 8 -9.38 11.35 -24.28
C ARG A 8 -8.60 12.65 -24.38
N ASP A 9 -9.28 13.78 -24.55
CA ASP A 9 -8.64 15.09 -24.64
C ASP A 9 -7.98 15.50 -23.30
N VAL A 10 -8.64 15.19 -22.18
CA VAL A 10 -8.06 15.40 -20.84
C VAL A 10 -6.83 14.52 -20.64
N TYR A 11 -6.87 13.25 -21.03
CA TYR A 11 -5.74 12.34 -20.94
C TYR A 11 -4.57 12.79 -21.83
N ALA A 12 -4.84 13.15 -23.08
CA ALA A 12 -3.82 13.66 -24.00
C ALA A 12 -3.10 14.90 -23.45
N ARG A 13 -3.85 15.81 -22.80
CA ARG A 13 -3.26 17.05 -22.25
C ARG A 13 -2.55 16.84 -20.92
N CYS A 14 -3.07 15.99 -20.04
CA CYS A 14 -2.59 15.89 -18.66
C CYS A 14 -1.76 14.64 -18.37
N GLY A 15 -1.92 13.57 -19.15
CA GLY A 15 -1.42 12.22 -18.85
C GLY A 15 0.09 12.17 -18.62
N GLY A 16 0.88 12.67 -19.56
CA GLY A 16 2.35 12.67 -19.44
C GLY A 16 2.86 13.42 -18.21
N ARG A 17 2.24 14.58 -17.89
CA ARG A 17 2.60 15.35 -16.70
C ARG A 17 2.19 14.64 -15.40
N CYS A 18 1.00 14.03 -15.36
CA CYS A 18 0.55 13.27 -14.21
C CYS A 18 1.48 12.09 -13.94
N PHE A 19 1.86 11.38 -14.99
CA PHE A 19 2.79 10.25 -14.89
C PHE A 19 4.17 10.70 -14.40
N ALA A 20 4.71 11.81 -14.92
CA ALA A 20 5.97 12.37 -14.47
C ALA A 20 5.93 12.87 -13.01
N ILE A 21 4.76 13.27 -12.49
CA ILE A 21 4.57 13.60 -11.07
C ILE A 21 4.57 12.31 -10.23
N ALA A 22 3.83 11.29 -10.65
CA ALA A 22 3.76 10.02 -9.94
C ALA A 22 5.15 9.35 -9.84
N LEU A 23 5.91 9.32 -10.94
CA LEU A 23 7.29 8.80 -10.97
C LEU A 23 8.26 9.53 -10.02
N ARG A 24 8.02 10.80 -9.72
CA ARG A 24 8.86 11.57 -8.77
C ARG A 24 8.55 11.25 -7.32
N LEU A 25 7.35 10.75 -7.03
CA LEU A 25 6.85 10.54 -5.67
C LEU A 25 6.90 9.07 -5.26
N LEU A 26 6.81 8.16 -6.21
CA LEU A 26 6.65 6.72 -5.97
C LEU A 26 7.94 5.96 -6.30
N PRO A 27 8.23 4.88 -5.55
CA PRO A 27 9.49 4.14 -5.68
C PRO A 27 9.57 3.29 -6.95
N THR A 28 8.42 2.93 -7.55
CA THR A 28 8.39 2.04 -8.72
C THR A 28 7.55 2.61 -9.86
N HIS A 29 7.89 2.20 -11.08
CA HIS A 29 7.10 2.52 -12.28
C HIS A 29 5.68 1.95 -12.20
N ALA A 30 5.53 0.74 -11.66
CA ALA A 30 4.24 0.08 -11.50
C ALA A 30 3.31 0.88 -10.58
N ASP A 31 3.82 1.38 -9.45
CA ASP A 31 3.04 2.26 -8.56
C ASP A 31 2.61 3.55 -9.28
N ALA A 32 3.48 4.12 -10.10
CA ALA A 32 3.16 5.33 -10.85
C ALA A 32 2.07 5.09 -11.91
N GLU A 33 2.08 3.92 -12.57
CA GLU A 33 1.03 3.53 -13.52
C GLU A 33 -0.31 3.31 -12.82
N GLU A 34 -0.32 2.62 -11.68
CA GLU A 34 -1.53 2.39 -10.88
C GLU A 34 -2.15 3.72 -10.44
N VAL A 35 -1.31 4.63 -9.90
CA VAL A 35 -1.76 5.98 -9.50
C VAL A 35 -2.26 6.80 -10.69
N LEU A 36 -1.64 6.67 -11.87
CA LEU A 36 -2.11 7.33 -13.08
C LEU A 36 -3.51 6.85 -13.45
N GLN A 37 -3.73 5.53 -13.48
CA GLN A 37 -5.02 4.92 -13.80
C GLN A 37 -6.10 5.37 -12.80
N GLU A 38 -5.82 5.30 -11.51
CA GLU A 38 -6.74 5.74 -10.46
C GLU A 38 -7.08 7.23 -10.59
N THR A 39 -6.10 8.07 -10.92
CA THR A 39 -6.29 9.51 -11.12
C THR A 39 -7.33 9.75 -12.21
N PHE A 40 -7.19 9.13 -13.38
CA PHE A 40 -8.13 9.36 -14.48
C PHE A 40 -9.50 8.72 -14.24
N LEU A 41 -9.57 7.61 -13.49
CA LEU A 41 -10.84 7.06 -13.00
C LEU A 41 -11.54 8.02 -12.01
N GLU A 42 -10.79 8.70 -11.16
CA GLU A 42 -11.34 9.73 -10.27
C GLU A 42 -11.79 10.96 -11.05
N VAL A 43 -10.99 11.46 -12.00
CA VAL A 43 -11.36 12.56 -12.90
C VAL A 43 -12.66 12.23 -13.63
N TRP A 44 -12.83 11.00 -14.11
CA TRP A 44 -14.07 10.57 -14.77
C TRP A 44 -15.28 10.66 -13.83
N ARG A 45 -15.13 10.11 -12.62
CA ARG A 45 -16.20 10.08 -11.60
C ARG A 45 -16.60 11.49 -11.15
N ARG A 46 -15.61 12.37 -11.01
CA ARG A 46 -15.77 13.73 -10.47
C ARG A 46 -15.86 14.82 -11.53
N ALA A 47 -15.93 14.46 -12.82
CA ALA A 47 -15.93 15.43 -13.91
C ALA A 47 -17.05 16.49 -13.78
N ARG A 48 -18.19 16.13 -13.17
CA ARG A 48 -19.31 17.05 -12.93
C ARG A 48 -19.06 18.06 -11.81
N GLU A 49 -18.08 17.81 -10.95
CA GLU A 49 -17.69 18.69 -9.84
C GLU A 49 -16.65 19.73 -10.28
N PHE A 50 -16.05 19.56 -11.46
CA PHE A 50 -15.07 20.52 -11.97
C PHE A 50 -15.75 21.88 -12.19
N ASN A 51 -15.20 22.91 -11.55
CA ASN A 51 -15.65 24.28 -11.70
C ASN A 51 -14.47 25.14 -12.19
N PRO A 52 -14.52 25.67 -13.43
CA PRO A 52 -13.44 26.48 -13.99
C PRO A 52 -13.19 27.78 -13.21
N GLU A 53 -14.18 28.31 -12.51
CA GLU A 53 -14.04 29.51 -11.66
C GLU A 53 -13.15 29.26 -10.43
N ARG A 54 -12.98 27.99 -10.02
CA ARG A 54 -12.14 27.61 -8.87
C ARG A 54 -10.72 27.23 -9.27
N GLY A 55 -10.40 27.28 -10.56
CA GLY A 55 -9.08 26.97 -11.10
C GLY A 55 -9.12 26.15 -12.38
N GLY A 56 -8.00 26.15 -13.11
CA GLY A 56 -7.86 25.43 -14.36
C GLY A 56 -7.91 23.91 -14.18
N LEU A 57 -8.45 23.22 -15.19
CA LEU A 57 -8.53 21.76 -15.26
C LEU A 57 -7.17 21.09 -14.99
N GLU A 58 -6.08 21.68 -15.48
CA GLU A 58 -4.73 21.18 -15.26
C GLU A 58 -4.30 21.18 -13.80
N ALA A 59 -4.63 22.24 -13.06
CA ALA A 59 -4.31 22.34 -11.65
C ALA A 59 -5.16 21.33 -10.86
N TRP A 60 -6.45 21.20 -11.22
CA TRP A 60 -7.35 20.25 -10.60
C TRP A 60 -6.88 18.80 -10.75
N VAL A 61 -6.52 18.36 -11.96
CA VAL A 61 -5.98 17.01 -12.19
C VAL A 61 -4.62 16.81 -11.50
N THR A 62 -3.77 17.84 -11.47
CA THR A 62 -2.48 17.81 -10.76
C THR A 62 -2.66 17.60 -9.26
N THR A 63 -3.69 18.20 -8.66
CA THR A 63 -4.02 17.98 -7.25
C THR A 63 -4.43 16.53 -7.01
N ILE A 64 -5.30 15.97 -7.87
CA ILE A 64 -5.74 14.57 -7.73
C ILE A 64 -4.55 13.61 -7.77
N VAL A 65 -3.65 13.71 -8.77
CA VAL A 65 -2.50 12.79 -8.89
C VAL A 65 -1.54 12.92 -7.70
N ARG A 66 -1.31 14.13 -7.18
CA ARG A 66 -0.47 14.30 -5.98
C ARG A 66 -1.10 13.65 -4.76
N THR A 67 -2.38 13.88 -4.51
CA THR A 67 -3.08 13.28 -3.37
C THR A 67 -2.97 11.76 -3.44
N ARG A 68 -3.27 11.17 -4.60
CA ARG A 68 -3.17 9.72 -4.83
C ARG A 68 -1.76 9.18 -4.63
N ALA A 69 -0.76 9.83 -5.20
CA ALA A 69 0.63 9.41 -5.04
C ALA A 69 1.09 9.47 -3.58
N ILE A 70 0.72 10.52 -2.85
CA ILE A 70 1.04 10.67 -1.42
C ILE A 70 0.34 9.59 -0.59
N ASP A 71 -0.93 9.31 -0.87
CA ASP A 71 -1.69 8.29 -0.14
C ASP A 71 -1.10 6.88 -0.40
N ARG A 72 -0.70 6.57 -1.63
CA ARG A 72 0.02 5.34 -1.97
C ARG A 72 1.37 5.24 -1.25
N LEU A 73 2.17 6.32 -1.27
CA LEU A 73 3.46 6.37 -0.59
C LEU A 73 3.32 6.15 0.93
N ARG A 74 2.30 6.77 1.54
CA ARG A 74 1.99 6.58 2.97
C ARG A 74 1.61 5.14 3.27
N ALA A 75 0.74 4.54 2.45
CA ALA A 75 0.33 3.15 2.61
C ALA A 75 1.52 2.18 2.54
N GLN A 76 2.46 2.41 1.62
CA GLN A 76 3.70 1.64 1.52
C GLN A 76 4.60 1.79 2.76
N GLY A 77 4.78 3.02 3.26
CA GLY A 77 5.54 3.27 4.48
C GLY A 77 4.92 2.59 5.72
N THR A 78 3.59 2.62 5.83
CA THR A 78 2.87 1.90 6.90
C THR A 78 3.04 0.40 6.77
N ALA A 79 2.89 -0.16 5.57
CA ALA A 79 3.07 -1.59 5.34
C ALA A 79 4.49 -2.05 5.67
N ALA A 80 5.51 -1.30 5.26
CA ALA A 80 6.91 -1.59 5.57
C ALA A 80 7.17 -1.63 7.09
N ARG A 81 6.63 -0.67 7.85
CA ARG A 81 6.77 -0.63 9.31
C ARG A 81 6.08 -1.80 10.01
N VAL A 82 4.92 -2.23 9.52
CA VAL A 82 4.21 -3.39 10.07
C VAL A 82 5.00 -4.67 9.83
N VAL A 83 5.55 -4.83 8.62
CA VAL A 83 6.42 -5.98 8.30
C VAL A 83 7.68 -5.97 9.17
N GLU A 84 8.35 -4.82 9.31
CA GLU A 84 9.53 -4.70 10.16
C GLU A 84 9.23 -5.04 11.63
N GLY A 85 8.12 -4.54 12.18
CA GLY A 85 7.67 -4.91 13.52
C GLY A 85 7.31 -6.39 13.67
N ALA A 86 6.74 -7.02 12.64
CA ALA A 86 6.43 -8.44 12.63
C ALA A 86 7.69 -9.32 12.51
N VAL A 87 8.70 -8.90 11.74
CA VAL A 87 9.99 -9.60 11.61
C VAL A 87 10.80 -9.49 12.90
N GLN A 88 10.69 -8.38 13.64
CA GLN A 88 11.30 -8.20 14.96
C GLN A 88 10.59 -9.03 16.06
N GLN A 89 9.38 -9.50 15.81
CA GLN A 89 8.70 -10.49 16.65
C GLN A 89 9.12 -11.90 16.22
N GLU A 90 10.30 -12.33 16.65
CA GLU A 90 10.74 -13.71 16.50
C GLU A 90 9.72 -14.63 17.21
N PRO A 91 9.18 -15.68 16.54
CA PRO A 91 8.19 -16.56 17.17
C PRO A 91 8.85 -17.24 18.37
N PRO A 92 8.12 -17.50 19.48
CA PRO A 92 8.67 -18.34 20.53
C PRO A 92 9.04 -19.67 19.89
N VAL A 93 10.34 -20.01 19.92
CA VAL A 93 10.81 -21.36 19.61
C VAL A 93 9.90 -22.30 20.39
N SER A 94 9.20 -23.15 19.64
CA SER A 94 8.23 -24.10 20.15
C SER A 94 8.80 -24.79 21.38
N ALA A 95 8.16 -24.57 22.53
CA ALA A 95 8.35 -25.43 23.68
C ALA A 95 7.88 -26.83 23.25
N ALA A 96 8.85 -27.67 22.86
CA ALA A 96 8.61 -29.09 22.66
C ALA A 96 7.98 -29.65 23.94
N PRO A 97 6.99 -30.55 23.84
CA PRO A 97 6.36 -31.10 25.04
C PRO A 97 7.40 -31.95 25.75
N ALA A 98 7.81 -31.54 26.96
CA ALA A 98 8.59 -32.38 27.84
C ALA A 98 7.72 -33.56 28.26
N ALA A 99 7.90 -34.71 27.60
CA ALA A 99 7.44 -35.99 28.13
C ALA A 99 8.35 -36.40 29.30
N PRO A 100 7.79 -37.01 30.36
CA PRO A 100 8.48 -37.18 31.64
C PRO A 100 9.44 -38.37 31.61
N ASP A 101 10.67 -38.14 32.06
CA ASP A 101 11.63 -39.20 32.35
C ASP A 101 11.90 -39.21 33.86
N GLU A 102 11.25 -40.12 34.58
CA GLU A 102 11.67 -40.53 35.92
C GLU A 102 11.80 -42.06 35.98
N ALA A 103 12.97 -42.50 35.50
CA ALA A 103 13.94 -43.27 36.28
C ALA A 103 13.44 -44.50 37.08
N VAL A 104 13.62 -45.66 36.44
CA VAL A 104 13.98 -46.90 37.13
C VAL A 104 15.40 -46.76 37.70
N SER A 105 15.59 -46.95 39.01
CA SER A 105 16.65 -47.81 39.59
C SER A 105 16.87 -47.63 41.11
N GLN A 106 17.12 -48.78 41.76
CA GLN A 106 17.75 -49.04 43.08
C GLN A 106 16.90 -48.81 44.34
N GLY A 107 16.90 -49.66 45.35
CA GLY A 107 17.64 -50.89 45.62
C GLY A 107 17.68 -51.12 47.15
N ARG A 108 17.15 -52.26 47.59
CA ARG A 108 17.51 -53.06 48.79
C ARG A 108 17.57 -52.39 50.19
N HIS A 109 16.72 -52.83 51.13
CA HIS A 109 17.07 -53.25 52.53
C HIS A 109 15.80 -53.74 53.28
N VAL A 110 15.56 -55.04 53.49
CA VAL A 110 15.80 -55.94 54.67
C VAL A 110 15.13 -55.53 56.01
N LEU A 111 14.56 -56.55 56.67
CA LEU A 111 14.08 -56.73 58.07
C LEU A 111 12.55 -56.61 58.20
N ALA A 112 11.80 -57.55 58.80
CA ALA A 112 12.09 -58.85 59.43
C ALA A 112 10.77 -59.66 59.40
#